data_AF-A0A7T8QW66-F1
#
_entry.id   AF-A0A7T8QW66-F1
#
_cell.length_a   1.000
_cell.length_b   1.000
_cell.length_c   1.000
_cell.angle_alpha   90.00
_cell.angle_beta   90.00
_cell.angle_gamma   90.00
#
_symmetry.space_group_name_H-M   'P 1'
#
loop_
_entity.id
_entity.type
_entity.pdbx_description
1 polymer ?
#
loop_
_entity_poly.entity_id
_entity_poly.type
_entity_poly.pdbx_seq_one_letter_code
_entity_poly.pdbx_strand_id
1 'polypeptide(L)'
;WHKLADPIVWLEAGTQIFFSLGLAFGGLIAYASYNPVNNNCTRDALIVAFTNCFTSMFAGIVIFAIMGYKATLIHKTCLKEAEQMLLDTYNTTNVSIPDNSIVQLYVAEFGNFKM
;
A
#
# COMPACT_ATOMS: atom_id res chain seq x y z
N TRP A 1 10.34 -12.79 5.71
CA TRP A 1 10.84 -14.11 5.22
C TRP A 1 10.04 -15.32 5.69
N HIS A 2 9.70 -15.49 6.99
CA HIS A 2 8.87 -16.62 7.43
C HIS A 2 7.50 -16.69 6.72
N LYS A 3 6.95 -15.53 6.30
CA LYS A 3 5.74 -15.43 5.49
C LYS A 3 5.83 -16.13 4.13
N LEU A 4 7.02 -16.27 3.53
CA LEU A 4 7.16 -16.97 2.25
C LEU A 4 6.96 -18.49 2.36
N ALA A 5 7.06 -19.05 3.56
CA ALA A 5 6.77 -20.46 3.81
C ALA A 5 5.26 -20.74 3.92
N ASP A 6 4.43 -19.69 4.04
CA ASP A 6 2.98 -19.80 4.09
C ASP A 6 2.43 -19.93 2.65
N PRO A 7 1.76 -21.04 2.29
CA PRO A 7 1.21 -21.22 0.95
C PRO A 7 0.11 -20.21 0.61
N ILE A 8 -0.56 -19.62 1.61
CA ILE A 8 -1.62 -18.62 1.38
C ILE A 8 -1.04 -17.36 0.74
N VAL A 9 0.18 -16.96 1.11
CA VAL A 9 0.84 -15.78 0.53
C VAL A 9 1.07 -15.95 -0.98
N TRP A 10 1.39 -17.16 -1.43
CA TRP A 10 1.54 -17.45 -2.86
C TRP A 10 0.22 -17.52 -3.60
N LEU A 11 -0.83 -18.03 -2.94
CA LEU A 11 -2.19 -18.01 -3.48
C LEU A 11 -2.65 -16.56 -3.70
N GLU A 12 -2.51 -15.71 -2.68
CA GLU A 12 -2.88 -14.29 -2.77
C GLU A 12 -2.09 -13.55 -3.85
N ALA A 13 -0.77 -13.77 -3.93
CA ALA A 13 0.06 -13.17 -4.97
C ALA A 13 -0.36 -13.61 -6.38
N GLY A 14 -0.67 -14.90 -6.56
CA GLY A 14 -1.17 -15.44 -7.83
C GLY A 14 -2.51 -14.82 -8.23
N THR A 15 -3.45 -14.74 -7.29
CA THR A 15 -4.76 -14.11 -7.48
C THR A 15 -4.63 -12.62 -7.82
N GLN A 16 -3.73 -11.89 -7.13
CA GLN A 16 -3.47 -10.49 -7.39
C GLN A 16 -3.03 -10.25 -8.84
N ILE A 17 -2.03 -11.00 -9.33
CA ILE A 17 -1.53 -10.84 -10.70
C ILE A 17 -2.57 -11.31 -11.73
N PHE A 18 -3.30 -12.39 -11.45
CA PHE A 18 -4.36 -12.89 -12.33
C PHE A 18 -5.43 -11.82 -12.62
N PHE A 19 -5.94 -11.18 -11.56
CA PHE A 19 -6.92 -10.10 -11.69
C PHE A 19 -6.31 -8.80 -12.20
N SER A 20 -5.07 -8.47 -11.83
CA SER A 20 -4.37 -7.27 -12.32
C SER A 20 -4.19 -7.28 -13.83
N LEU A 21 -3.82 -8.42 -14.41
CA LEU A 21 -3.67 -8.58 -15.87
C LEU A 21 -5.00 -8.85 -16.58
N GLY A 22 -6.05 -9.20 -15.86
CA GLY A 22 -7.35 -9.55 -16.44
C GLY A 22 -7.29 -10.81 -17.31
N LEU A 23 -6.54 -11.84 -16.87
CA LEU A 23 -6.40 -13.09 -17.62
C LEU A 23 -7.76 -13.82 -17.72
N ALA A 24 -7.98 -14.51 -18.84
CA ALA A 24 -9.18 -15.32 -19.12
C ALA A 24 -10.53 -14.58 -19.20
N PHE A 25 -10.58 -13.24 -19.09
CA PHE A 25 -11.82 -12.47 -19.25
C PHE A 25 -12.16 -12.10 -20.71
N GLY A 26 -11.44 -12.64 -21.69
CA GLY A 26 -11.69 -12.38 -23.12
C GLY A 26 -11.15 -11.05 -23.65
N GLY A 27 -10.89 -10.05 -22.81
CA GLY A 27 -10.35 -8.75 -23.24
C GLY A 27 -9.01 -8.84 -23.97
N LEU A 28 -8.03 -9.53 -23.38
CA LEU A 28 -6.72 -9.76 -24.02
C LEU A 28 -6.82 -10.61 -25.29
N ILE A 29 -7.76 -11.56 -25.33
CA ILE A 29 -8.00 -12.42 -26.50
C ILE A 29 -8.58 -11.58 -27.65
N ALA A 30 -9.54 -10.71 -27.35
CA ALA A 30 -10.12 -9.78 -28.31
C ALA A 30 -9.05 -8.81 -28.85
N TYR A 31 -8.20 -8.24 -27.99
CA TYR A 31 -7.11 -7.38 -28.45
C TYR A 31 -6.11 -8.14 -29.35
N ALA A 32 -5.72 -9.35 -28.95
CA ALA A 32 -4.83 -10.17 -29.75
C ALA A 32 -5.44 -10.57 -31.11
N SER A 33 -6.77 -10.69 -31.21
CA SER A 33 -7.45 -11.07 -32.46
C SER A 33 -7.30 -10.04 -33.59
N TYR A 34 -6.99 -8.78 -33.24
CA TYR A 34 -6.76 -7.70 -34.21
C TYR A 34 -5.28 -7.53 -34.60
N ASN A 35 -4.36 -8.31 -34.03
CA ASN A 35 -2.94 -8.23 -34.38
C ASN A 35 -2.63 -8.85 -35.75
N PRO A 36 -1.61 -8.35 -36.47
CA PRO A 36 -1.11 -8.99 -37.68
C PRO A 36 -0.67 -10.45 -37.42
N VAL A 37 -0.89 -11.33 -38.41
CA VAL A 37 -0.59 -12.78 -38.30
C VAL A 37 0.87 -13.07 -37.96
N ASN A 38 1.80 -12.23 -38.42
CA ASN A 38 3.24 -12.35 -38.13
C ASN A 38 3.73 -11.39 -37.04
N ASN A 39 2.88 -11.05 -36.07
CA ASN A 39 3.27 -10.22 -34.93
C ASN A 39 3.98 -11.05 -33.84
N ASN A 40 5.01 -10.47 -33.22
CA ASN A 40 5.70 -11.11 -32.10
C ASN A 40 4.90 -10.95 -30.78
N CYS A 41 3.89 -11.81 -30.62
CA CYS A 41 3.01 -11.79 -29.45
C CYS A 41 3.74 -12.06 -28.12
N THR A 42 4.84 -12.83 -28.13
CA THR A 42 5.63 -13.13 -26.93
C THR A 42 6.30 -11.87 -26.38
N ARG A 43 6.88 -11.04 -27.25
CA ARG A 43 7.47 -9.76 -26.85
C ARG A 43 6.41 -8.83 -26.26
N ASP A 44 5.26 -8.73 -26.91
CA ASP A 44 4.18 -7.86 -26.44
C ASP A 44 3.64 -8.31 -25.09
N ALA A 45 3.46 -9.63 -24.90
CA ALA A 45 3.03 -10.19 -23.62
C ALA A 45 4.01 -9.87 -22.48
N LEU A 46 5.33 -9.97 -22.74
CA LEU A 46 6.34 -9.59 -21.76
C LEU A 46 6.28 -8.10 -21.41
N ILE A 47 6.19 -7.22 -22.41
CA ILE A 47 6.11 -5.77 -22.20
C ILE A 47 4.86 -5.41 -21.37
N VAL A 48 3.71 -6.01 -21.69
CA VAL A 48 2.46 -5.80 -20.94
C VAL A 48 2.62 -6.25 -19.49
N ALA A 49 3.18 -7.45 -19.24
CA ALA A 49 3.39 -7.97 -17.90
C ALA A 49 4.34 -7.07 -17.07
N PHE A 50 5.48 -6.66 -17.64
CA PHE A 50 6.41 -5.77 -16.95
C PHE A 50 5.82 -4.39 -16.68
N THR A 51 5.10 -3.82 -17.65
CA THR A 51 4.48 -2.50 -17.49
C THR A 51 3.40 -2.53 -16.40
N ASN A 52 2.60 -3.60 -16.33
CA ASN A 52 1.63 -3.80 -15.25
C ASN A 52 2.33 -3.80 -13.88
N CYS A 53 3.32 -4.66 -13.69
CA CYS A 53 4.03 -4.78 -12.41
C CYS A 53 4.76 -3.49 -12.01
N PHE A 54 5.41 -2.82 -12.96
CA PHE A 54 6.10 -1.56 -12.71
C PHE A 54 5.13 -0.44 -12.31
N THR A 55 3.99 -0.35 -12.98
CA THR A 55 2.96 0.63 -12.67
C THR A 55 2.38 0.38 -11.28
N SER A 56 2.11 -0.87 -10.91
CA SER A 56 1.64 -1.23 -9.56
C SER A 56 2.66 -0.90 -8.49
N MET A 57 3.95 -1.17 -8.73
CA MET A 57 5.03 -0.82 -7.80
C MET A 57 5.15 0.70 -7.62
N PHE A 58 5.12 1.46 -8.71
CA PHE A 58 5.15 2.92 -8.67
C PHE A 58 3.93 3.49 -7.92
N ALA A 59 2.73 3.00 -8.22
CA ALA A 59 1.51 3.37 -7.51
C ALA A 59 1.62 3.05 -6.01
N GLY A 60 2.22 1.91 -5.64
CA GLY A 60 2.51 1.56 -4.26
C GLY A 60 3.32 2.65 -3.53
N ILE A 61 4.42 3.12 -4.14
CA ILE A 61 5.24 4.20 -3.57
C ILE A 61 4.41 5.45 -3.31
N VAL A 62 3.61 5.88 -4.29
CA VAL A 62 2.75 7.06 -4.19
C VAL A 62 1.71 6.92 -3.08
N ILE A 63 1.03 5.78 -3.01
CA ILE A 63 0.00 5.52 -2.00
C ILE A 63 0.61 5.48 -0.60
N PHE A 64 1.75 4.81 -0.40
CA PHE A 64 2.42 4.78 0.90
C PHE A 64 2.89 6.18 1.35
N ALA A 65 3.35 7.02 0.43
CA ALA A 65 3.71 8.41 0.77
C ALA A 65 2.51 9.21 1.27
N ILE A 66 1.36 9.11 0.58
CA ILE A 66 0.12 9.80 0.98
C ILE A 66 -0.41 9.24 2.30
N MET A 67 -0.43 7.92 2.47
CA MET A 67 -0.88 7.28 3.71
C MET A 67 -0.01 7.68 4.89
N GLY A 68 1.31 7.73 4.73
CA GLY A 68 2.24 8.18 5.77
C GLY A 68 1.99 9.63 6.19
N TYR A 69 1.77 10.52 5.23
CA TYR A 69 1.38 11.90 5.52
C TYR A 69 0.05 11.99 6.27
N LYS A 70 -0.98 11.26 5.80
CA LYS A 70 -2.29 11.21 6.47
C LYS A 70 -2.20 10.67 7.89
N ALA A 71 -1.40 9.62 8.13
CA ALA A 71 -1.21 9.05 9.46
C ALA A 71 -0.61 10.09 10.42
N THR A 72 0.42 10.83 9.97
CA THR A 72 1.06 11.88 10.77
C THR A 72 0.09 13.03 11.10
N LEU A 73 -0.75 13.43 10.13
CA LEU A 73 -1.76 14.47 10.36
C LEU A 73 -2.82 14.03 11.36
N ILE A 74 -3.39 12.84 11.18
CA ILE A 74 -4.44 12.30 12.06
C ILE A 74 -3.92 12.18 13.49
N HIS A 75 -2.69 11.69 13.67
CA HIS A 75 -2.07 11.59 14.98
C HIS A 75 -1.94 12.97 15.66
N LYS A 76 -1.48 14.00 14.94
CA LYS A 76 -1.39 15.37 15.47
C LYS A 76 -2.75 15.94 15.87
N THR A 77 -3.80 15.65 15.10
CA THR A 77 -5.17 16.04 15.45
C THR A 77 -5.63 15.34 16.73
N CYS A 78 -5.43 14.02 16.83
CA CYS A 78 -5.80 13.23 17.99
C CYS A 78 -5.09 13.71 19.27
N LEU A 79 -3.80 14.05 19.20
CA LEU A 79 -3.06 14.59 20.35
C LEU A 79 -3.63 15.94 20.81
N LYS A 80 -3.93 16.86 19.87
CA LYS A 80 -4.54 18.15 20.22
C LYS A 80 -5.91 18.00 20.87
N GLU A 81 -6.73 17.10 20.36
CA GLU A 81 -8.04 16.77 20.94
C GLU A 81 -7.88 16.16 22.34
N ALA A 82 -6.90 15.27 22.54
CA ALA A 82 -6.60 14.70 23.84
C ALA A 82 -6.12 15.75 24.85
N GLU A 83 -5.24 16.66 24.43
CA GLU A 83 -4.82 17.78 25.27
C GLU A 83 -6.02 18.65 25.67
N GLN A 84 -6.88 19.01 24.72
CA GLN A 84 -8.08 19.79 25.02
C GLN A 84 -9.00 19.09 26.03
N MET A 85 -9.26 17.79 25.85
CA MET A 85 -10.05 17.01 26.79
C MET A 85 -9.44 16.98 28.20
N LEU A 86 -8.12 16.88 28.32
CA LEU A 86 -7.44 16.89 29.62
C LEU A 86 -7.52 18.25 30.30
N LEU A 87 -7.39 19.34 29.54
CA LEU A 87 -7.55 20.71 30.05
C LEU A 87 -8.95 20.92 30.62
N ASP A 88 -9.97 20.50 29.87
CA ASP A 88 -11.37 20.63 30.27
C ASP A 88 -11.71 19.76 31.49
N THR A 89 -11.14 18.55 31.57
CA THR A 89 -11.37 17.61 32.68
C THR A 89 -10.69 18.05 33.97
N TYR A 90 -9.48 18.59 33.90
CA TYR A 90 -8.68 18.97 35.08
C TYR A 90 -8.78 20.47 35.43
N ASN A 91 -9.55 21.25 34.67
CA ASN A 91 -9.70 22.70 34.85
C ASN A 91 -8.34 23.43 34.95
N THR A 92 -7.42 23.06 34.07
CA THR A 92 -6.06 23.60 34.03
C THR A 92 -5.77 24.25 32.68
N THR A 93 -4.70 25.03 32.57
CA THR A 93 -4.45 25.91 31.41
C THR A 93 -3.26 25.51 30.54
N ASN A 94 -2.81 24.25 30.55
CA ASN A 94 -1.76 23.80 31.46
C ASN A 94 -1.34 22.33 31.25
N VAL A 95 -1.43 21.76 30.05
CA VAL A 95 -1.04 20.37 29.77
C VAL A 95 -0.25 20.33 28.47
N SER A 96 0.92 19.66 28.49
CA SER A 96 1.70 19.35 27.31
C SER A 96 1.98 17.85 27.29
N ILE A 97 1.47 17.16 26.27
CA ILE A 97 1.82 15.75 26.05
C ILE A 97 3.17 15.74 25.31
N PRO A 98 4.19 15.03 25.82
CA PRO A 98 5.50 15.04 25.19
C PRO A 98 5.48 14.46 23.76
N ASP A 99 6.00 15.24 22.81
CA ASP A 99 6.10 14.93 21.36
C ASP A 99 6.95 13.68 21.03
N ASN A 100 7.64 13.10 22.02
CA ASN A 100 8.41 11.86 21.86
C ASN A 100 7.53 10.62 21.57
N SER A 101 6.21 10.77 21.70
CA SER A 101 5.21 9.78 21.28
C SER A 101 5.32 9.43 19.79
N ILE A 102 5.76 10.36 18.94
CA ILE A 102 5.91 10.14 17.49
C ILE A 102 7.01 9.10 17.21
N VAL A 103 8.19 9.23 17.82
CA VAL A 103 9.31 8.29 17.59
C VAL A 103 9.01 6.93 18.22
N GLN A 104 8.36 6.90 19.39
CA GLN A 104 8.01 5.66 20.07
C GLN A 104 6.92 4.86 19.34
N LEU A 105 5.87 5.51 18.80
CA LEU A 105 4.83 4.84 17.99
C LEU A 105 5.38 4.37 16.63
N TYR A 106 6.20 5.18 15.94
CA TYR A 106 6.86 4.74 14.70
C TYR A 106 7.77 3.52 14.95
N VAL A 107 8.57 3.53 16.01
CA VAL A 107 9.45 2.40 16.36
C VAL A 107 8.64 1.17 16.83
N ALA A 108 7.53 1.36 17.53
CA ALA A 108 6.68 0.27 18.02
C ALA A 108 5.82 -0.38 16.93
N GLU A 109 5.20 0.41 16.03
CA GLU A 109 4.32 -0.10 14.95
C GLU A 109 5.09 -0.47 13.67
N PHE A 110 6.01 0.38 13.18
CA PHE A 110 6.76 0.09 11.95
C PHE A 110 8.03 -0.74 12.21
N GLY A 111 8.61 -0.69 13.41
CA GLY A 111 9.73 -1.58 13.79
C GLY A 111 9.32 -3.06 13.89
N ASN A 112 8.03 -3.33 14.11
CA ASN A 112 7.44 -4.68 14.09
C ASN A 112 6.68 -5.01 12.81
N PHE A 113 6.65 -4.11 11.82
CA PHE A 113 6.08 -4.39 10.51
C PHE A 113 7.01 -5.34 9.75
N LYS A 114 6.94 -6.63 10.08
CA LYS A 114 7.51 -7.71 9.28
C LYS A 114 6.74 -7.79 7.98
N MET A 115 7.39 -7.39 6.87
CA MET A 115 7.11 -7.94 5.54
C MET A 115 7.20 -9.47 5.54
#